data_AF-A0A1V5BF30-F1
#
_entry.id   AF-A0A1V5BF30-F1
#
_cell.length_a   1.000
_cell.length_b   1.000
_cell.length_c   1.000
_cell.angle_alpha   90.00
_cell.angle_beta   90.00
_cell.angle_gamma   90.00
#
_symmetry.space_group_name_H-M   'P 1'
#
loop_
_entity.id
_entity.type
_entity.pdbx_description
1 polymer ?
#
loop_
_entity_poly.entity_id
_entity_poly.type
_entity_poly.pdbx_seq_one_letter_code
_entity_poly.pdbx_strand_id
1 'polypeptide(L)'
;MVHVEVTKQDVRDLSAEVKNLPGALFGGSGPLLRPFLPRLEELLPPEKRGRGNNYISSTLKAHVDAVEADADQIRIESEGRAVEITRNELAAILEEKFPTLSHQSLNLPGLLFLQSGPVLQACTLSRLARDHGVRVPGGRRTLRYVFHATVVSIGADRDSVRIEFDLDRLPGLSGG
;
A
#
# COMPACT_ATOMS: atom_id res chain seq x y z
N MET A 1 -6.26 15.73 -9.56
CA MET A 1 -6.16 14.29 -9.20
C MET A 1 -5.97 13.45 -10.46
N VAL A 2 -5.13 12.43 -10.40
CA VAL A 2 -4.95 11.44 -11.49
C VAL A 2 -5.02 10.03 -10.89
N HIS A 3 -5.35 9.02 -11.70
CA HIS A 3 -5.36 7.63 -11.23
C HIS A 3 -4.54 6.74 -12.16
N VAL A 4 -3.88 5.75 -11.57
CA VAL A 4 -3.15 4.71 -12.28
C VAL A 4 -3.80 3.37 -11.96
N GLU A 5 -3.99 2.56 -12.99
CA GLU A 5 -4.47 1.19 -12.85
C GLU A 5 -3.36 0.22 -13.25
N VAL A 6 -2.90 -0.61 -12.32
CA VAL A 6 -1.93 -1.68 -12.57
C VAL A 6 -2.70 -2.99 -12.66
N THR A 7 -2.69 -3.62 -13.82
CA THR A 7 -3.36 -4.90 -14.04
C THR A 7 -2.44 -6.07 -13.69
N LYS A 8 -3.01 -7.28 -13.56
CA LYS A 8 -2.23 -8.52 -13.49
C LYS A 8 -1.21 -8.66 -14.63
N GLN A 9 -1.55 -8.19 -15.84
CA GLN A 9 -0.65 -8.31 -16.99
C GLN A 9 0.56 -7.38 -16.84
N ASP A 10 0.35 -6.12 -16.43
CA ASP A 10 1.43 -5.16 -16.20
C ASP A 10 2.47 -5.71 -15.20
N VAL A 11 1.99 -6.41 -14.16
CA VAL A 11 2.87 -7.03 -13.16
C VAL A 11 3.58 -8.26 -13.70
N ARG A 12 2.89 -9.12 -14.45
CA ARG A 12 3.48 -10.33 -15.08
C ARG A 12 4.58 -9.98 -16.07
N ASP A 13 4.43 -8.88 -16.80
CA ASP A 13 5.42 -8.41 -17.76
C ASP A 13 6.74 -8.02 -17.07
N LEU A 14 6.70 -7.68 -15.77
CA LEU A 14 7.88 -7.33 -14.97
C LEU A 14 8.35 -8.47 -14.03
N SER A 15 7.46 -9.32 -13.55
CA SER A 15 7.80 -10.46 -12.70
C SER A 15 6.72 -11.53 -12.65
N ALA A 16 7.12 -12.78 -12.90
CA ALA A 16 6.26 -13.95 -12.76
C ALA A 16 5.98 -14.37 -11.30
N GLU A 17 6.66 -13.76 -10.32
CA GLU A 17 6.56 -14.15 -8.91
C GLU A 17 5.30 -13.62 -8.22
N VAL A 18 4.71 -12.53 -8.74
CA VAL A 18 3.50 -11.94 -8.15
C VAL A 18 2.28 -12.71 -8.65
N LYS A 19 1.81 -13.65 -7.82
CA LYS A 19 0.64 -14.49 -8.12
C LYS A 19 -0.67 -13.86 -7.65
N ASN A 20 -0.62 -13.06 -6.60
CA ASN A 20 -1.77 -12.40 -6.00
C ASN A 20 -1.55 -10.89 -5.99
N LEU A 21 -2.42 -10.16 -6.69
CA LEU A 21 -2.23 -8.76 -7.00
C LEU A 21 -2.47 -7.83 -5.79
N PRO A 22 -3.57 -7.96 -5.01
CA PRO A 22 -3.73 -7.27 -3.73
C PRO A 22 -2.59 -7.60 -2.76
N GLY A 23 -2.15 -8.86 -2.79
CA GLY A 23 -0.99 -9.35 -2.04
C GLY A 23 0.30 -8.55 -2.29
N ALA A 24 0.45 -7.90 -3.45
CA ALA A 24 1.62 -7.09 -3.77
C ALA A 24 1.74 -5.85 -2.88
N LEU A 25 0.66 -5.38 -2.25
CA LEU A 25 0.68 -4.29 -1.26
C LEU A 25 1.39 -4.68 0.04
N PHE A 26 1.56 -5.97 0.30
CA PHE A 26 2.20 -6.50 1.51
C PHE A 26 3.66 -6.91 1.25
N GLY A 27 4.25 -6.42 0.15
CA GLY A 27 5.57 -6.79 -0.37
C GLY A 27 6.76 -6.56 0.57
N GLY A 28 6.74 -5.49 1.35
CA GLY A 28 7.85 -5.01 2.16
C GLY A 28 7.62 -5.15 3.66
N SER A 29 8.71 -5.06 4.43
CA SER A 29 8.71 -5.03 5.90
C SER A 29 8.33 -3.64 6.44
N GLY A 30 7.27 -3.03 5.88
CA GLY A 30 6.83 -1.70 6.25
C GLY A 30 6.42 -1.63 7.73
N PRO A 31 6.73 -0.54 8.45
CA PRO A 31 6.36 -0.40 9.85
C PRO A 31 4.85 -0.23 10.06
N LEU A 32 4.10 0.15 9.00
CA LEU A 32 2.67 0.46 9.08
C LEU A 32 1.85 -0.70 9.64
N LEU A 33 1.95 -1.88 9.02
CA LEU A 33 1.11 -3.03 9.39
C LEU A 33 1.64 -3.79 10.60
N ARG A 34 2.90 -3.57 10.99
CA ARG A 34 3.56 -4.34 12.06
C ARG A 34 2.77 -4.35 13.37
N PRO A 35 2.21 -3.22 13.87
CA PRO A 35 1.38 -3.23 15.08
C PRO A 35 0.06 -3.98 14.91
N PHE A 36 -0.44 -4.11 13.69
CA PHE A 36 -1.74 -4.71 13.37
C PHE A 36 -1.65 -6.18 12.94
N LEU A 37 -0.44 -6.76 12.83
CA LEU A 37 -0.24 -8.15 12.42
C LEU A 37 -1.09 -9.15 13.22
N PRO A 38 -1.22 -9.06 14.56
CA PRO A 38 -2.08 -9.98 15.31
C PRO A 38 -3.54 -9.95 14.84
N ARG A 39 -4.08 -8.78 14.49
CA ARG A 39 -5.45 -8.66 13.97
C ARG A 39 -5.55 -9.14 12.52
N LEU A 40 -4.53 -8.85 11.71
CA LEU A 40 -4.47 -9.33 10.32
C LEU A 40 -4.36 -10.85 10.22
N GLU A 41 -3.94 -11.55 11.28
CA GLU A 41 -3.94 -13.01 11.34
C GLU A 41 -5.35 -13.60 11.20
N GLU A 42 -6.39 -12.85 11.57
CA GLU A 42 -7.79 -13.27 11.42
C GLU A 42 -8.17 -13.48 9.95
N LEU A 43 -7.49 -12.80 9.03
CA LEU A 43 -7.69 -12.95 7.58
C LEU A 43 -7.07 -14.24 7.02
N LEU A 44 -6.24 -14.94 7.79
CA LEU A 44 -5.60 -16.16 7.35
C LEU A 44 -6.53 -17.38 7.56
N PRO A 45 -6.41 -18.40 6.70
CA PRO A 45 -7.02 -19.69 6.94
C PRO A 45 -6.67 -20.23 8.35
N PRO A 46 -7.61 -20.86 9.09
CA PRO A 46 -7.39 -21.29 10.48
C PRO A 46 -6.10 -22.10 10.69
N GLU A 47 -5.75 -22.97 9.74
CA GLU A 47 -4.56 -23.82 9.77
C GLU A 47 -3.22 -23.07 9.60
N LYS A 48 -3.28 -21.79 9.22
CA LYS A 48 -2.13 -20.90 9.00
C LYS A 48 -1.93 -19.88 10.12
N ARG A 49 -2.78 -19.88 11.14
CA ARG A 49 -2.68 -18.97 12.30
C ARG A 49 -1.72 -19.50 13.37
N GLY A 50 -1.29 -18.65 14.29
CA GLY A 50 -0.41 -18.95 15.42
C GLY A 50 1.07 -19.12 15.05
N ARG A 51 1.48 -18.72 13.84
CA ARG A 51 2.84 -18.97 13.31
C ARG A 51 3.77 -17.76 13.38
N GLY A 52 3.30 -16.66 13.93
CA GLY A 52 4.07 -15.45 14.23
C GLY A 52 4.12 -14.41 13.10
N ASN A 53 4.57 -13.21 13.46
CA ASN A 53 4.47 -11.98 12.65
C ASN A 53 5.09 -12.07 11.24
N ASN A 54 6.26 -12.70 11.12
CA ASN A 54 6.92 -12.85 9.82
C ASN A 54 6.13 -13.77 8.88
N TYR A 55 5.51 -14.81 9.45
CA TYR A 55 4.66 -15.74 8.70
C TYR A 55 3.35 -15.08 8.29
N ILE A 56 2.75 -14.25 9.15
CA ILE A 56 1.54 -13.49 8.82
C ILE A 56 1.79 -12.61 7.59
N SER A 57 2.87 -11.83 7.61
CA SER A 57 3.19 -10.92 6.49
C SER A 57 3.40 -11.66 5.17
N SER A 58 4.13 -12.79 5.17
CA SER A 58 4.34 -13.58 3.96
C SER A 58 3.09 -14.31 3.49
N THR A 59 2.23 -14.73 4.41
CA THR A 59 0.98 -15.44 4.08
C THR A 59 -0.09 -14.48 3.57
N LEU A 60 -0.21 -13.27 4.11
CA LEU A 60 -1.13 -12.24 3.59
C LEU A 60 -0.91 -11.97 2.10
N LYS A 61 0.36 -11.95 1.65
CA LYS A 61 0.69 -11.82 0.22
C LYS A 61 -0.02 -12.84 -0.67
N ALA A 62 -0.38 -14.01 -0.15
CA ALA A 62 -0.99 -15.08 -0.93
C ALA A 62 -2.50 -15.24 -0.73
N HIS A 63 -3.08 -14.62 0.31
CA HIS A 63 -4.46 -14.88 0.75
C HIS A 63 -5.39 -13.67 0.73
N VAL A 64 -4.86 -12.45 0.60
CA VAL A 64 -5.72 -11.24 0.53
C VAL A 64 -6.48 -11.20 -0.79
N ASP A 65 -7.79 -11.01 -0.73
CA ASP A 65 -8.70 -10.93 -1.87
C ASP A 65 -8.91 -9.50 -2.35
N ALA A 66 -8.98 -8.54 -1.41
CA ALA A 66 -9.16 -7.13 -1.72
C ALA A 66 -8.51 -6.22 -0.67
N VAL A 67 -8.14 -5.02 -1.09
CA VAL A 67 -7.67 -3.94 -0.21
C VAL A 67 -8.30 -2.63 -0.66
N GLU A 68 -8.86 -1.90 0.28
CA GLU A 68 -9.30 -0.52 0.10
C GLU A 68 -8.58 0.36 1.11
N ALA A 69 -8.07 1.50 0.68
CA ALA A 69 -7.46 2.47 1.57
C ALA A 69 -7.78 3.89 1.11
N ASP A 70 -8.14 4.72 2.08
CA ASP A 70 -8.38 6.14 1.93
C ASP A 70 -7.75 6.92 3.10
N ALA A 71 -8.07 8.21 3.22
CA ALA A 71 -7.50 9.05 4.27
C ALA A 71 -7.84 8.58 5.70
N ASP A 72 -8.95 7.87 5.89
CA ASP A 72 -9.50 7.53 7.19
C ASP A 72 -9.18 6.10 7.60
N GLN A 73 -9.05 5.17 6.65
CA GLN A 73 -8.86 3.76 6.96
C GLN A 73 -8.16 2.94 5.87
N ILE A 74 -7.72 1.75 6.26
CA ILE A 74 -7.31 0.64 5.40
C ILE A 74 -8.19 -0.55 5.74
N ARG A 75 -8.97 -1.03 4.77
CA ARG A 75 -9.78 -2.24 4.85
C ARG A 75 -9.13 -3.34 4.02
N ILE A 76 -8.96 -4.52 4.61
CA ILE A 76 -8.32 -5.67 3.97
C ILE A 76 -9.27 -6.87 4.09
N GLU A 77 -9.56 -7.50 2.97
CA GLU A 77 -10.52 -8.61 2.90
C GLU A 77 -9.85 -9.92 2.47
N SER A 78 -10.33 -11.03 3.04
CA SER A 78 -9.88 -12.39 2.74
C SER A 78 -10.93 -13.42 3.18
N GLU A 79 -11.37 -14.26 2.24
CA GLU A 79 -12.33 -15.36 2.47
C GLU A 79 -13.61 -14.90 3.21
N GLY A 80 -14.15 -13.74 2.84
CA GLY A 80 -15.35 -13.16 3.46
C GLY A 80 -15.16 -12.54 4.84
N ARG A 81 -13.92 -12.45 5.32
CA ARG A 81 -13.53 -11.70 6.53
C ARG A 81 -12.91 -10.37 6.14
N ALA A 82 -13.05 -9.38 7.01
CA ALA A 82 -12.46 -8.06 6.81
C ALA A 82 -11.79 -7.56 8.09
N VAL A 83 -10.66 -6.86 7.93
CA VAL A 83 -9.98 -6.14 9.01
C VAL A 83 -9.83 -4.69 8.58
N GLU A 84 -10.23 -3.77 9.47
CA GLU A 84 -10.19 -2.31 9.23
C GLU A 84 -9.22 -1.62 10.18
N ILE A 85 -8.16 -1.01 9.63
CA ILE A 85 -7.18 -0.20 10.36
C ILE A 85 -7.54 1.27 10.14
N THR A 86 -7.93 1.97 11.19
CA THR A 86 -8.26 3.39 11.11
C THR A 86 -7.03 4.27 11.31
N ARG A 87 -7.10 5.51 10.84
CA ARG A 87 -6.08 6.54 11.03
C ARG A 87 -5.87 6.83 12.51
N ASN A 88 -6.94 6.83 13.29
CA ASN A 88 -6.90 7.13 14.72
C ASN A 88 -6.16 6.03 15.51
N GLU A 89 -6.35 4.76 15.16
CA GLU A 89 -5.60 3.66 15.79
C GLU A 89 -4.09 3.80 15.53
N LEU A 90 -3.69 4.08 14.29
CA LEU A 90 -2.27 4.29 13.99
C LEU A 90 -1.72 5.55 14.68
N ALA A 91 -2.49 6.63 14.71
CA ALA A 91 -2.11 7.86 15.40
C ALA A 91 -1.85 7.62 16.90
N ALA A 92 -2.72 6.89 17.58
CA ALA A 92 -2.56 6.55 18.99
C ALA A 92 -1.30 5.73 19.25
N ILE A 93 -1.01 4.73 18.41
CA ILE A 93 0.22 3.92 18.52
C ILE A 93 1.48 4.77 18.32
N LEU A 94 1.43 5.73 17.39
CA LEU A 94 2.55 6.63 17.13
C LEU A 94 2.73 7.66 18.24
N GLU A 95 1.65 8.17 18.83
CA GLU A 95 1.71 9.08 19.97
C GLU A 95 2.33 8.39 21.20
N GLU A 96 1.96 7.14 21.45
CA GLU A 96 2.54 6.33 22.54
C GLU A 96 4.05 6.09 22.33
N LYS A 97 4.45 5.70 21.11
CA LYS A 97 5.83 5.28 20.81
C LYS A 97 6.77 6.45 20.48
N PHE A 98 6.21 7.52 19.93
CA PHE A 98 6.93 8.69 19.42
C PHE A 98 6.15 9.98 19.74
N PRO A 99 6.08 10.37 21.03
CA PRO A 99 5.25 11.50 21.48
C PRO A 99 5.62 12.86 20.87
N THR A 100 6.80 12.99 20.28
CA THR A 100 7.23 14.21 19.58
C THR A 100 6.86 14.25 18.09
N LEU A 101 6.28 13.17 17.55
CA LEU A 101 5.94 13.05 16.13
C LEU A 101 4.54 13.62 15.84
N SER A 102 4.48 14.63 14.96
CA SER A 102 3.20 15.17 14.48
C SER A 102 2.50 14.21 13.52
N HIS A 103 1.55 13.44 14.04
CA HIS A 103 0.75 12.47 13.30
C HIS A 103 -0.35 13.10 12.42
N GLN A 104 -0.48 14.44 12.43
CA GLN A 104 -1.43 15.15 11.56
C GLN A 104 -1.15 14.90 10.07
N SER A 105 0.10 14.62 9.72
CA SER A 105 0.57 14.30 8.37
C SER A 105 0.46 12.82 7.97
N LEU A 106 -0.21 11.98 8.77
CA LEU A 106 -0.42 10.57 8.43
C LEU A 106 -1.25 10.43 7.16
N ASN A 107 -0.63 9.84 6.14
CA ASN A 107 -1.27 9.46 4.90
C ASN A 107 -1.30 7.92 4.82
N LEU A 108 -2.43 7.30 5.20
CA LEU A 108 -2.55 5.84 5.23
C LEU A 108 -2.33 5.19 3.85
N PRO A 109 -2.97 5.66 2.75
CA PRO A 109 -2.75 5.09 1.43
C PRO A 109 -1.29 5.25 0.98
N GLY A 110 -0.69 6.41 1.25
CA GLY A 110 0.74 6.63 1.02
C GLY A 110 1.62 5.63 1.76
N LEU A 111 1.39 5.43 3.05
CA LEU A 111 2.15 4.47 3.87
C LEU A 111 1.94 3.02 3.40
N LEU A 112 0.71 2.66 3.02
CA LEU A 112 0.38 1.34 2.45
C LEU A 112 1.07 1.13 1.11
N PHE A 113 1.14 2.15 0.26
CA PHE A 113 1.86 2.04 -1.00
C PHE A 113 3.36 1.90 -0.80
N LEU A 114 3.96 2.59 0.18
CA LEU A 114 5.40 2.48 0.46
C LEU A 114 5.86 1.09 0.87
N GLN A 115 4.98 0.31 1.50
CA GLN A 115 5.26 -1.08 1.86
C GLN A 115 4.95 -2.07 0.74
N SER A 116 4.40 -1.62 -0.40
CA SER A 116 4.19 -2.50 -1.54
C SER A 116 5.50 -3.05 -2.11
N GLY A 117 5.39 -4.12 -2.88
CA GLY A 117 6.51 -4.74 -3.57
C GLY A 117 7.13 -3.82 -4.63
N PRO A 118 8.43 -3.95 -4.91
CA PRO A 118 9.13 -3.10 -5.88
C PRO A 118 8.53 -3.18 -7.30
N VAL A 119 7.97 -4.35 -7.67
CA VAL A 119 7.32 -4.54 -8.96
C VAL A 119 6.08 -3.64 -9.10
N LEU A 120 5.20 -3.60 -8.09
CA LEU A 120 4.02 -2.74 -8.12
C LEU A 120 4.42 -1.26 -8.20
N GLN A 121 5.44 -0.85 -7.44
CA GLN A 121 5.96 0.52 -7.50
C GLN A 121 6.51 0.87 -8.90
N ALA A 122 7.23 -0.06 -9.54
CA ALA A 122 7.76 0.13 -10.89
C ALA A 122 6.64 0.21 -11.96
N CYS A 123 5.66 -0.70 -11.93
CA CYS A 123 4.48 -0.63 -12.80
C CYS A 123 3.76 0.71 -12.65
N THR A 124 3.57 1.14 -11.39
CA THR A 124 2.87 2.39 -11.08
C THR A 124 3.61 3.60 -11.65
N LEU A 125 4.94 3.69 -11.47
CA LEU A 125 5.74 4.76 -12.06
C LEU A 125 5.69 4.76 -13.59
N SER A 126 5.77 3.58 -14.20
CA SER A 126 5.68 3.43 -15.67
C SER A 126 4.35 3.94 -16.20
N ARG A 127 3.24 3.55 -15.56
CA ARG A 127 1.88 4.00 -15.90
C ARG A 127 1.69 5.49 -15.64
N LEU A 128 2.20 6.00 -14.52
CA LEU A 128 2.11 7.42 -14.19
C LEU A 128 2.83 8.30 -15.24
N ALA A 129 3.98 7.85 -15.73
CA ALA A 129 4.71 8.51 -16.81
C ALA A 129 4.03 8.36 -18.18
N ARG A 130 3.52 7.16 -18.50
CA ARG A 130 2.89 6.86 -19.80
C ARG A 130 1.52 7.53 -19.96
N ASP A 131 0.69 7.41 -18.93
CA ASP A 131 -0.73 7.75 -19.02
C ASP A 131 -0.97 9.22 -18.63
N HIS A 132 -0.11 9.81 -17.78
CA HIS A 132 -0.28 11.18 -17.27
C HIS A 132 0.92 12.10 -17.53
N GLY A 133 2.01 11.60 -18.15
CA GLY A 133 3.21 12.40 -18.41
C GLY A 133 4.03 12.76 -17.16
N VAL A 134 3.68 12.22 -16.00
CA VAL A 134 4.28 12.59 -14.71
C VAL A 134 5.51 11.73 -14.45
N ARG A 135 6.67 12.38 -14.35
CA ARG A 135 7.96 11.72 -14.09
C ARG A 135 8.42 12.02 -12.68
N VAL A 136 8.37 11.00 -11.83
CA VAL A 136 8.91 11.12 -10.47
C VAL A 136 10.44 11.00 -10.54
N PRO A 137 11.21 11.96 -9.98
CA PRO A 137 12.66 11.86 -9.96
C PRO A 137 13.14 10.59 -9.27
N GLY A 138 14.21 10.01 -9.80
CA GLY A 138 14.85 8.83 -9.23
C GLY A 138 15.38 9.07 -7.82
N GLY A 139 15.63 7.98 -7.09
CA GLY A 139 16.19 8.01 -5.74
C GLY A 139 15.19 7.58 -4.67
N ARG A 140 15.63 6.67 -3.80
CA ARG A 140 14.76 6.00 -2.82
C ARG A 140 14.06 6.98 -1.86
N ARG A 141 14.75 8.06 -1.44
CA ARG A 141 14.18 9.06 -0.52
C ARG A 141 13.12 9.91 -1.20
N THR A 142 13.38 10.34 -2.44
CA THR A 142 12.45 11.13 -3.24
C THR A 142 11.20 10.34 -3.57
N LEU A 143 11.34 9.11 -4.08
CA LEU A 143 10.20 8.22 -4.35
C LEU A 143 9.33 8.01 -3.11
N ARG A 144 9.96 7.78 -1.95
CA ARG A 144 9.25 7.60 -0.69
C ARG A 144 8.43 8.83 -0.31
N TYR A 145 9.05 10.00 -0.40
CA TYR A 145 8.37 11.26 -0.10
C TYR A 145 7.21 11.52 -1.06
N VAL A 146 7.44 11.32 -2.37
CA VAL A 146 6.42 11.53 -3.40
C VAL A 146 5.22 10.65 -3.16
N PHE A 147 5.41 9.33 -3.10
CA PHE A 147 4.30 8.42 -2.86
C PHE A 147 3.58 8.67 -1.54
N HIS A 148 4.32 8.94 -0.46
CA HIS A 148 3.70 9.24 0.83
C HIS A 148 2.89 10.53 0.79
N ALA A 149 3.28 11.54 -0.01
CA ALA A 149 2.56 12.80 -0.06
C ALA A 149 1.35 12.74 -1.01
N THR A 150 1.50 12.07 -2.15
CA THR A 150 0.55 12.20 -3.26
C THR A 150 -0.47 11.07 -3.34
N VAL A 151 -0.19 9.86 -2.85
CA VAL A 151 -1.19 8.77 -2.92
C VAL A 151 -2.34 9.08 -1.97
N VAL A 152 -3.56 9.14 -2.46
CA VAL A 152 -4.75 9.52 -1.67
C VAL A 152 -5.79 8.41 -1.53
N SER A 153 -5.78 7.43 -2.43
CA SER A 153 -6.59 6.23 -2.31
C SER A 153 -5.92 5.04 -3.01
N ILE A 154 -6.21 3.84 -2.52
CA ILE A 154 -5.83 2.58 -3.16
C ILE A 154 -7.05 1.66 -3.14
N GLY A 155 -7.40 1.12 -4.29
CA GLY A 155 -8.29 -0.03 -4.41
C GLY A 155 -7.53 -1.16 -5.07
N ALA A 156 -7.57 -2.36 -4.51
CA ALA A 156 -6.95 -3.53 -5.09
C ALA A 156 -7.91 -4.71 -4.99
N ASP A 157 -8.08 -5.40 -6.11
CA ASP A 157 -8.81 -6.65 -6.20
C ASP A 157 -8.00 -7.67 -7.00
N ARG A 158 -8.61 -8.82 -7.26
CA ARG A 158 -7.94 -9.88 -8.03
C ARG A 158 -7.50 -9.40 -9.42
N ASP A 159 -8.12 -8.42 -10.05
CA ASP A 159 -7.91 -8.07 -11.45
C ASP A 159 -6.99 -6.86 -11.62
N SER A 160 -7.07 -5.89 -10.70
CA SER A 160 -6.31 -4.64 -10.77
C SER A 160 -5.90 -4.04 -9.41
N VAL A 161 -4.90 -3.16 -9.42
CA VAL A 161 -4.62 -2.19 -8.35
C VAL A 161 -4.82 -0.79 -8.92
N ARG A 162 -5.83 -0.09 -8.44
CA ARG A 162 -6.09 1.32 -8.72
C ARG A 162 -5.47 2.19 -7.63
N ILE A 163 -4.67 3.17 -8.03
CA ILE A 163 -3.98 4.08 -7.13
C ILE A 163 -4.30 5.50 -7.57
N GLU A 164 -4.84 6.30 -6.67
CA GLU A 164 -5.15 7.70 -6.94
C GLU A 164 -4.08 8.62 -6.36
N PHE A 165 -3.74 9.63 -7.14
CA PHE A 165 -2.71 10.62 -6.84
C PHE A 165 -3.31 12.02 -6.84
N ASP A 166 -3.03 12.76 -5.77
CA ASP A 166 -3.19 14.20 -5.69
C ASP A 166 -1.82 14.86 -5.90
N LEU A 167 -1.55 15.24 -7.15
CA LEU A 167 -0.26 15.83 -7.55
C LEU A 167 -0.11 17.29 -7.09
N ASP A 168 -1.21 17.96 -6.75
CA ASP A 168 -1.19 19.35 -6.27
C ASP A 168 -0.56 19.43 -4.86
N ARG A 169 -0.51 18.30 -4.13
CA ARG A 169 0.22 18.17 -2.86
C ARG A 169 1.74 18.30 -3.01
N LEU A 170 2.26 18.23 -4.24
CA LEU A 170 3.68 18.41 -4.55
C LEU A 170 3.85 19.32 -5.78
N PRO A 171 3.82 20.66 -5.57
CA PRO A 171 4.06 21.60 -6.66
C PRO A 171 5.47 21.38 -7.23
N GLY A 172 5.54 21.02 -8.52
CA GLY A 172 6.79 20.71 -9.25
C GLY A 172 6.89 19.29 -9.82
N LEU A 173 5.95 18.39 -9.52
CA LEU A 173 5.82 17.10 -10.25
C LEU A 173 5.01 17.24 -11.54
N SER A 174 4.17 18.28 -11.61
CA SER A 174 3.37 18.67 -12.76
C SER A 174 4.16 19.66 -13.63
N GLY A 175 4.87 19.17 -14.64
CA GLY A 175 5.49 19.99 -15.69
C GLY A 175 7.01 19.86 -15.80
N GLY A 176 7.46 19.39 -16.97
CA GLY A 176 8.70 19.85 -17.59
C GLY A 176 8.43 21.07 -18.45
#